data_AF-A0A8S0SGP7-F1
#
_entry.id   AF-A0A8S0SGP7-F1
#
_cell.length_a   1.000
_cell.length_b   1.000
_cell.length_c   1.000
_cell.angle_alpha   90.00
_cell.angle_beta   90.00
_cell.angle_gamma   90.00
#
_symmetry.space_group_name_H-M   'P 1'
#
loop_
_entity.id
_entity.type
_entity.pdbx_description
1 polymer ?
#
loop_
_entity_poly.entity_id
_entity_poly.type
_entity_poly.pdbx_seq_one_letter_code
_entity_poly.pdbx_strand_id
1 'polypeptide(L)'
;MQASTVSHRPSPVNNRLSLLTGISSRRRSSSFVLFGFRTFQCCSVQSPSSVLDEKRFIEASKNGNLIPLCEIIFSDQLTPVLAYRCLVKEDDLGAPSFLFESVKPGYRTTTVGRYSIVGAQPTMEIVAKENKVTVLDHEGGTTFEKFVEDPMMVPRSISEDWRPQLIEELPDAFC
;
A
#
# COMPACT_ATOMS: atom_id res chain seq x y z
N MET A 1 -37.57 -4.57 8.04
CA MET A 1 -36.50 -5.58 8.19
C MET A 1 -36.03 -5.97 6.81
N GLN A 2 -34.99 -5.31 6.29
CA GLN A 2 -34.32 -5.70 5.05
C GLN A 2 -32.98 -6.32 5.42
N ALA A 3 -32.76 -7.56 5.00
CA ALA A 3 -31.52 -8.27 5.20
C ALA A 3 -30.48 -7.80 4.18
N SER A 4 -29.35 -7.28 4.65
CA SER A 4 -28.18 -7.05 3.81
C SER A 4 -27.37 -8.34 3.72
N THR A 5 -27.31 -8.90 2.53
CA THR A 5 -26.51 -10.08 2.17
C THR A 5 -25.02 -9.77 2.29
N VAL A 6 -24.33 -10.49 3.18
CA VAL A 6 -22.87 -10.47 3.29
C VAL A 6 -22.31 -11.42 2.23
N SER A 7 -21.48 -10.87 1.33
CA SER A 7 -20.74 -11.64 0.33
C SER A 7 -19.46 -12.19 0.98
N HIS A 8 -19.43 -13.48 1.29
CA HIS A 8 -18.18 -14.18 1.62
C HIS A 8 -17.46 -14.51 0.32
N ARG A 9 -16.26 -13.95 0.11
CA ARG A 9 -15.43 -14.27 -1.06
C ARG A 9 -14.14 -14.97 -0.60
N PRO A 10 -13.96 -16.27 -0.91
CA PRO A 10 -12.63 -16.86 -0.89
C PRO A 10 -11.84 -16.37 -2.10
N SER A 11 -10.58 -16.00 -1.87
CA SER A 11 -9.61 -15.59 -2.90
C SER A 11 -9.14 -16.81 -3.71
N PRO A 12 -9.15 -16.77 -5.05
CA PRO A 12 -8.53 -17.84 -5.83
C PRO A 12 -7.02 -17.60 -5.90
N VAL A 13 -6.26 -18.54 -5.36
CA VAL A 13 -4.84 -18.74 -5.69
C VAL A 13 -4.76 -19.19 -7.14
N ASN A 14 -4.17 -18.37 -8.01
CA ASN A 14 -3.84 -18.79 -9.38
C ASN A 14 -2.33 -18.72 -9.59
N ASN A 15 -1.68 -19.85 -9.33
CA ASN A 15 -0.39 -20.20 -9.92
C ASN A 15 -0.61 -20.55 -11.41
N ARG A 16 -0.30 -19.64 -12.34
CA ARG A 16 0.05 -20.05 -13.72
C ARG A 16 1.12 -19.12 -14.32
N LEU A 17 2.33 -19.67 -14.39
CA LEU A 17 3.33 -19.37 -15.42
C LEU A 17 2.76 -19.74 -16.80
N SER A 18 2.88 -18.85 -17.77
CA SER A 18 2.88 -19.22 -19.19
C SER A 18 3.69 -18.23 -20.03
N LEU A 19 4.92 -18.63 -20.34
CA LEU A 19 5.68 -18.22 -21.51
C LEU A 19 5.08 -18.90 -22.74
N LEU A 20 4.85 -18.16 -23.84
CA LEU A 20 5.44 -18.35 -25.17
C LEU A 20 4.62 -17.71 -26.33
N THR A 21 5.34 -16.88 -27.08
CA THR A 21 5.36 -16.65 -28.54
C THR A 21 4.08 -16.73 -29.39
N GLY A 22 3.81 -15.61 -30.08
CA GLY A 22 2.99 -15.57 -31.30
C GLY A 22 3.57 -14.57 -32.32
N ILE A 23 4.34 -15.07 -33.27
CA ILE A 23 4.75 -14.35 -34.49
C ILE A 23 3.55 -14.37 -35.45
N SER A 24 3.12 -13.21 -35.95
CA SER A 24 2.31 -13.14 -37.16
C SER A 24 2.67 -11.90 -37.98
N SER A 25 3.14 -12.18 -39.19
CA SER A 25 3.57 -11.24 -40.22
C SER A 25 2.38 -10.53 -40.89
N ARG A 26 2.40 -9.20 -40.97
CA ARG A 26 1.81 -8.46 -42.11
C ARG A 26 2.67 -7.27 -42.47
N ARG A 27 3.25 -7.34 -43.68
CA ARG A 27 3.92 -6.24 -44.37
C ARG A 27 2.88 -5.23 -44.86
N ARG A 28 3.02 -3.95 -44.49
CA ARG A 28 2.72 -2.82 -45.37
C ARG A 28 3.70 -1.69 -45.09
N SER A 29 4.35 -1.24 -46.16
CA SER A 29 5.32 -0.16 -46.20
C SER A 29 4.65 1.19 -46.03
N SER A 30 5.20 2.03 -45.15
CA SER A 30 5.14 3.50 -45.28
C SER A 30 6.28 4.12 -44.47
N SER A 31 7.26 4.65 -45.21
CA SER A 31 8.19 5.75 -44.86
C SER A 31 8.48 5.99 -43.36
N PHE A 32 9.61 5.43 -42.90
CA PHE A 32 10.22 5.76 -41.63
C PHE A 32 10.81 7.18 -41.68
N VAL A 33 10.23 8.09 -40.92
CA VAL A 33 10.91 9.32 -40.51
C VAL A 33 11.65 8.97 -39.21
N LEU A 34 12.98 8.88 -39.27
CA LEU A 34 13.81 8.73 -38.06
C LEU A 34 13.71 10.01 -37.24
N PHE A 35 12.73 10.09 -36.34
CA PHE A 35 12.90 10.88 -35.13
C PHE A 35 13.68 10.01 -34.15
N GLY A 36 14.95 10.37 -33.95
CA GLY A 36 15.82 9.69 -32.99
C GLY A 36 15.20 9.74 -31.60
N PHE A 37 14.58 8.63 -31.20
CA PHE A 37 14.25 8.38 -29.82
C PHE A 37 15.57 8.34 -29.05
N ARG A 38 15.90 9.45 -28.38
CA ARG A 38 16.86 9.41 -27.30
C ARG A 38 16.26 8.46 -26.27
N THR A 39 16.78 7.24 -26.22
CA THR A 39 16.65 6.41 -25.04
C THR A 39 17.29 7.21 -23.91
N PHE A 40 16.45 7.85 -23.10
CA PHE A 40 16.89 8.31 -21.80
C PHE A 40 17.27 7.06 -21.02
N GLN A 41 18.56 6.73 -21.06
CA GLN A 41 19.14 5.78 -20.14
C GLN A 41 19.02 6.45 -18.78
N CYS A 42 17.96 6.09 -18.05
CA CYS A 42 17.88 6.38 -16.63
C CYS A 42 19.10 5.69 -16.02
N CYS A 43 20.13 6.47 -15.72
CA CYS A 43 21.17 6.03 -14.82
C CYS A 43 20.46 5.87 -13.47
N SER A 44 19.87 4.70 -13.22
CA SER A 44 19.51 4.30 -11.87
C SER A 44 20.82 4.41 -11.10
N VAL A 45 20.92 5.43 -10.25
CA VAL A 45 21.98 5.51 -9.26
C VAL A 45 21.88 4.17 -8.54
N GLN A 46 22.87 3.29 -8.75
CA GLN A 46 22.98 2.09 -7.96
C GLN A 46 23.20 2.58 -6.54
N SER A 47 22.14 2.55 -5.74
CA SER A 47 22.18 2.99 -4.36
C SER A 47 23.13 2.02 -3.62
N PRO A 48 24.22 2.52 -3.02
CA PRO A 48 25.06 1.70 -2.14
C PRO A 48 24.33 1.35 -0.82
N SER A 49 23.01 1.53 -0.74
CA SER A 49 22.23 1.65 0.49
C SER A 49 21.77 0.31 1.06
N SER A 50 21.56 -0.73 0.23
CA SER A 50 20.89 -1.96 0.69
C SER A 50 21.60 -2.66 1.86
N VAL A 51 22.94 -2.68 1.85
CA VAL A 51 23.75 -3.26 2.94
C VAL A 51 23.75 -2.37 4.19
N LEU A 52 23.61 -1.05 4.04
CA LEU A 52 23.51 -0.10 5.15
C LEU A 52 22.13 -0.18 5.81
N ASP A 53 21.09 -0.32 5.00
CA ASP A 53 19.69 -0.46 5.42
C ASP A 53 19.48 -1.76 6.19
N GLU A 54 20.09 -2.87 5.74
CA GLU A 54 20.07 -4.14 6.47
C GLU A 54 20.69 -4.01 7.87
N LYS A 55 21.87 -3.38 7.99
CA LYS A 55 22.53 -3.19 9.29
C LYS A 55 21.71 -2.32 10.22
N ARG A 56 21.12 -1.23 9.70
CA ARG A 56 20.24 -0.33 10.47
C ARG A 56 18.99 -1.05 10.95
N PHE A 57 18.36 -1.86 10.09
CA PHE A 57 17.22 -2.68 10.45
C PHE A 57 17.57 -3.68 11.56
N ILE A 58 18.69 -4.40 11.43
CA ILE A 58 19.15 -5.34 12.45
C ILE A 58 19.39 -4.62 13.78
N GLU A 59 20.01 -3.45 13.77
CA GLU A 59 20.24 -2.67 15.00
C GLU A 59 18.93 -2.20 15.64
N ALA A 60 18.00 -1.64 14.86
CA ALA A 60 16.69 -1.21 15.35
C ALA A 60 15.86 -2.38 15.92
N SER A 61 15.96 -3.56 15.31
CA SER A 61 15.23 -4.77 15.73
C SER A 61 15.62 -5.27 17.12
N LYS A 62 16.78 -4.86 17.65
CA LYS A 62 17.19 -5.19 19.03
C LYS A 62 16.33 -4.48 20.07
N ASN A 63 15.76 -3.32 19.71
CA ASN A 63 15.05 -2.43 20.63
C ASN A 63 13.53 -2.43 20.41
N GLY A 64 13.04 -3.02 19.31
CA GLY A 64 11.62 -3.11 19.00
C GLY A 64 11.30 -4.19 17.97
N ASN A 65 10.01 -4.51 17.81
CA ASN A 65 9.53 -5.56 16.90
C ASN A 65 8.73 -5.03 15.71
N LEU A 66 8.52 -3.71 15.64
CA LEU A 66 7.90 -3.05 14.49
C LEU A 66 8.85 -1.96 14.00
N ILE A 67 9.56 -2.25 12.90
CA ILE A 67 10.62 -1.40 12.35
C ILE A 67 10.16 -0.90 10.99
N PRO A 68 9.92 0.42 10.81
CA PRO A 68 9.52 0.96 9.53
C PRO A 68 10.68 0.88 8.52
N LEU A 69 10.36 0.49 7.30
CA LEU A 69 11.25 0.59 6.15
C LEU A 69 10.69 1.66 5.20
N CYS A 70 11.50 2.66 4.88
CA CYS A 70 11.08 3.75 4.02
C CYS A 70 12.13 4.07 2.96
N GLU A 71 11.65 4.49 1.79
CA GLU A 71 12.49 5.02 0.72
C GLU A 71 11.91 6.38 0.30
N ILE A 72 12.79 7.37 0.13
CA ILE A 72 12.40 8.70 -0.32
C ILE A 72 12.61 8.76 -1.83
N ILE A 73 11.51 8.99 -2.55
CA ILE A 73 11.51 9.09 -4.01
C ILE A 73 11.19 10.50 -4.47
N PHE A 74 11.68 10.87 -5.66
CA PHE A 74 11.23 12.10 -6.32
C PHE A 74 9.78 11.95 -6.78
N SER A 75 8.93 12.90 -6.39
CA SER A 75 7.48 12.80 -6.57
C SER A 75 6.86 14.10 -7.10
N ASP A 76 7.64 14.93 -7.82
CA ASP A 76 7.20 16.26 -8.29
C ASP A 76 5.92 16.23 -9.13
N GLN A 77 5.65 15.10 -9.80
CA GLN A 77 4.44 14.90 -10.62
C GLN A 77 3.34 14.12 -9.91
N LEU A 78 3.58 13.61 -8.70
CA LEU A 78 2.59 12.85 -7.95
C LEU A 78 1.76 13.80 -7.09
N THR A 79 0.50 13.96 -7.46
CA THR A 79 -0.52 14.43 -6.50
C THR A 79 -0.93 13.26 -5.59
N PRO A 80 -1.49 13.51 -4.39
CA PRO A 80 -1.94 12.45 -3.50
C PRO A 80 -2.89 11.44 -4.17
N VAL A 81 -3.81 11.93 -5.02
CA VAL A 81 -4.72 11.09 -5.81
C VAL A 81 -3.97 10.24 -6.83
N LEU A 82 -2.94 10.78 -7.50
CA LEU A 82 -2.12 10.00 -8.43
C LEU A 82 -1.31 8.94 -7.69
N ALA A 83 -0.72 9.27 -6.54
CA ALA A 83 0.01 8.32 -5.71
C ALA A 83 -0.89 7.17 -5.23
N TYR A 84 -2.11 7.47 -4.78
CA TYR A 84 -3.10 6.45 -4.41
C TYR A 84 -3.43 5.51 -5.57
N ARG A 85 -3.65 6.05 -6.78
CA ARG A 85 -3.93 5.24 -7.99
C ARG A 85 -2.74 4.40 -8.45
N CYS A 86 -1.51 4.72 -8.05
CA CYS A 86 -0.36 3.85 -8.30
C CYS A 86 -0.37 2.60 -7.40
N LEU A 87 -1.02 2.65 -6.23
CA LEU A 87 -1.08 1.54 -5.27
C LEU A 87 -2.28 0.62 -5.47
N VAL A 88 -3.37 1.13 -6.05
CA VAL A 88 -4.62 0.39 -6.23
C VAL A 88 -4.92 0.21 -7.71
N LYS A 89 -5.17 -1.05 -8.13
CA LYS A 89 -5.52 -1.35 -9.53
C LYS A 89 -6.88 -0.75 -9.88
N GLU A 90 -7.01 -0.19 -11.08
CA GLU A 90 -8.24 0.48 -11.53
C GLU A 90 -9.48 -0.44 -11.48
N ASP A 91 -9.31 -1.72 -11.76
CA ASP A 91 -10.39 -2.71 -11.78
C ASP A 91 -10.72 -3.28 -10.39
N ASP A 92 -9.92 -2.98 -9.36
CA ASP A 92 -10.06 -3.54 -8.02
C ASP A 92 -10.65 -2.51 -7.04
N LEU A 93 -11.90 -2.12 -7.31
CA LEU A 93 -12.65 -1.16 -6.49
C LEU A 93 -12.90 -1.63 -5.04
N GLY A 94 -12.71 -2.92 -4.78
CA GLY A 94 -12.89 -3.54 -3.46
C GLY A 94 -11.60 -3.69 -2.67
N ALA A 95 -10.44 -3.29 -3.21
CA ALA A 95 -9.17 -3.44 -2.53
C ALA A 95 -9.13 -2.61 -1.23
N PRO A 96 -8.81 -3.22 -0.07
CA PRO A 96 -8.64 -2.50 1.18
C PRO A 96 -7.53 -1.46 1.05
N SER A 97 -7.92 -0.19 1.12
CA SER A 97 -7.04 0.95 0.88
C SER A 97 -7.66 2.25 1.42
N PHE A 98 -6.82 3.26 1.62
CA PHE A 98 -7.25 4.57 2.10
C PHE A 98 -6.35 5.70 1.54
N LEU A 99 -6.94 6.88 1.46
CA LEU A 99 -6.26 8.15 1.23
C LEU A 99 -6.79 9.14 2.26
N PHE A 100 -5.90 9.63 3.13
CA PHE A 100 -6.22 10.67 4.10
C PHE A 100 -5.56 11.98 3.70
N GLU A 101 -6.37 13.02 3.62
CA GLU A 101 -5.94 14.40 3.36
C GLU A 101 -6.55 15.31 4.42
N SER A 102 -5.76 16.27 4.89
CA SER A 102 -6.26 17.31 5.79
C SER A 102 -6.50 18.59 4.99
N VAL A 103 -7.68 19.17 5.11
CA VAL A 103 -7.99 20.48 4.55
C VAL A 103 -8.56 21.35 5.64
N LYS A 104 -7.96 22.53 5.83
CA LYS A 104 -8.52 23.57 6.70
C LYS A 104 -9.30 24.55 5.81
N PRO A 105 -10.65 24.55 5.86
CA PRO A 105 -11.44 25.53 5.15
C PRO A 105 -11.23 26.91 5.80
N GLY A 106 -10.81 27.89 5.01
CA GLY A 106 -10.68 29.29 5.43
C GLY A 106 -11.55 30.19 4.56
N TYR A 107 -11.97 31.34 5.11
CA TYR A 107 -12.89 32.29 4.45
C TYR A 107 -12.35 32.85 3.12
N ARG A 108 -11.03 32.87 2.91
CA ARG A 108 -10.38 33.36 1.68
C ARG A 108 -9.43 32.36 1.01
N THR A 109 -9.01 31.32 1.71
CA THR A 109 -8.05 30.34 1.20
C THR A 109 -8.28 29.01 1.90
N THR A 110 -8.37 27.93 1.12
CA THR A 110 -8.31 26.56 1.61
C THR A 110 -6.85 26.17 1.78
N THR A 111 -6.46 25.75 2.98
CA THR A 111 -5.10 25.26 3.22
C THR A 111 -5.13 23.74 3.23
N VAL A 112 -4.36 23.12 2.34
CA VAL A 112 -4.12 21.67 2.35
C VAL A 112 -3.01 21.39 3.36
N GLY A 113 -3.16 20.30 4.12
CA GLY A 113 -2.17 19.85 5.09
C GLY A 113 -0.84 19.50 4.44
N ARG A 114 0.24 19.51 5.23
CA ARG A 114 1.60 19.22 4.75
C ARG A 114 1.75 17.79 4.23
N TYR A 115 0.98 16.86 4.78
CA TYR A 115 1.06 15.44 4.50
C TYR A 115 -0.29 14.93 3.98
N SER A 116 -0.22 14.08 2.96
CA SER A 116 -1.29 13.16 2.60
C SER A 116 -0.79 11.74 2.86
N ILE A 117 -1.64 10.90 3.43
CA ILE A 117 -1.28 9.52 3.80
C ILE A 117 -2.05 8.56 2.90
N VAL A 118 -1.34 7.69 2.20
CA VAL A 118 -1.92 6.63 1.38
C VAL A 118 -1.56 5.28 1.96
N GLY A 119 -2.51 4.34 1.96
CA GLY A 119 -2.28 2.96 2.36
C GLY A 119 -3.08 2.02 1.47
N ALA A 120 -2.52 0.86 1.17
CA ALA A 120 -3.16 -0.19 0.38
C ALA A 120 -2.63 -1.55 0.82
N GLN A 121 -3.40 -2.60 0.56
CA GLN A 121 -3.00 -4.00 0.80
C GLN A 121 -2.51 -4.24 2.26
N PRO A 122 -3.31 -3.90 3.29
CA PRO A 122 -2.95 -4.22 4.66
C PRO A 122 -2.79 -5.73 4.83
N THR A 123 -1.88 -6.14 5.72
CA THR A 123 -1.70 -7.55 6.08
C THR A 123 -2.91 -8.08 6.86
N MET A 124 -3.65 -7.21 7.55
CA MET A 124 -4.81 -7.57 8.36
C MET A 124 -5.93 -6.56 8.24
N GLU A 125 -7.16 -7.04 8.10
CA GLU A 125 -8.39 -6.25 8.23
C GLU A 125 -9.18 -6.67 9.47
N ILE A 126 -9.71 -5.72 10.23
CA ILE A 126 -10.56 -5.96 11.40
C ILE A 126 -11.91 -5.29 11.14
N VAL A 127 -12.96 -6.09 10.97
CA VAL A 127 -14.31 -5.61 10.68
C VAL A 127 -15.22 -5.95 11.86
N ALA A 128 -15.75 -4.92 12.51
CA ALA A 128 -16.70 -5.07 13.61
C ALA A 128 -18.13 -4.71 13.18
N LYS A 129 -19.08 -5.58 13.49
CA LYS A 129 -20.52 -5.32 13.36
C LYS A 129 -21.21 -5.76 14.65
N GLU A 130 -21.74 -4.79 15.39
CA GLU A 130 -22.25 -5.02 16.75
C GLU A 130 -21.17 -5.72 17.58
N ASN A 131 -21.48 -6.84 18.23
CA ASN A 131 -20.55 -7.64 19.03
C ASN A 131 -19.76 -8.68 18.23
N LYS A 132 -20.00 -8.79 16.91
CA LYS A 132 -19.28 -9.71 16.03
C LYS A 132 -18.08 -9.02 15.41
N VAL A 133 -16.89 -9.57 15.61
CA VAL A 133 -15.65 -9.10 14.98
C VAL A 133 -15.11 -10.18 14.06
N THR A 134 -14.87 -9.81 12.80
CA THR A 134 -14.22 -10.63 11.78
C THR A 134 -12.81 -10.08 11.57
N VAL A 135 -11.80 -10.92 11.72
CA VAL A 135 -10.41 -10.57 11.43
C VAL A 135 -9.98 -11.36 10.21
N LEU A 136 -9.53 -10.65 9.18
CA LEU A 136 -9.01 -11.21 7.94
C LEU A 136 -7.49 -11.02 7.97
N ASP A 137 -6.74 -12.11 7.89
CA ASP A 137 -5.29 -12.11 7.74
C ASP A 137 -4.97 -12.43 6.28
N HIS A 138 -4.51 -11.42 5.55
CA HIS A 138 -4.19 -11.52 4.13
C HIS A 138 -2.83 -12.19 3.88
N GLU A 139 -1.94 -12.18 4.87
CA GLU A 139 -0.64 -12.85 4.77
C GLU A 139 -0.81 -14.37 4.92
N GLY A 140 -1.52 -14.80 5.96
CA GLY A 140 -1.85 -16.21 6.18
C GLY A 140 -3.03 -16.73 5.34
N GLY A 141 -3.79 -15.83 4.71
CA GLY A 141 -5.02 -16.16 3.98
C GLY A 141 -6.12 -16.72 4.89
N THR A 142 -6.09 -16.39 6.18
CA THR A 142 -7.03 -16.89 7.17
C THR A 142 -8.10 -15.87 7.51
N THR A 143 -9.24 -16.34 7.98
CA THR A 143 -10.31 -15.48 8.48
C THR A 143 -10.89 -16.14 9.71
N PHE A 144 -11.00 -15.38 10.79
CA PHE A 144 -11.63 -15.86 12.00
C PHE A 144 -12.66 -14.86 12.51
N GLU A 145 -13.66 -15.37 13.20
CA GLU A 145 -14.74 -14.58 13.78
C GLU A 145 -14.78 -14.81 15.29
N LYS A 146 -15.05 -13.74 16.03
CA LYS A 146 -15.29 -13.83 17.47
C LYS A 146 -16.40 -12.89 17.91
N PHE A 147 -17.14 -13.32 18.92
CA PHE A 147 -18.11 -12.48 19.61
C PHE A 147 -17.48 -11.94 20.88
N VAL A 148 -17.48 -10.61 21.02
CA VAL A 148 -16.89 -9.91 22.17
C VAL A 148 -17.83 -8.80 22.62
N GLU A 149 -17.82 -8.50 23.91
CA GLU A 149 -18.65 -7.43 24.47
C GLU A 149 -18.23 -6.04 23.96
N ASP A 150 -16.93 -5.78 23.93
CA ASP A 150 -16.34 -4.58 23.33
C ASP A 150 -15.45 -4.94 22.12
N PRO A 151 -15.88 -4.63 20.88
CA PRO A 151 -15.09 -4.83 19.67
C PRO A 151 -13.74 -4.13 19.66
N MET A 152 -13.57 -3.02 20.40
CA MET A 152 -12.31 -2.28 20.45
C MET A 152 -11.20 -3.01 21.22
N MET A 153 -11.57 -4.02 22.03
CA MET A 153 -10.59 -4.88 22.70
C MET A 153 -9.81 -5.74 21.70
N VAL A 154 -10.35 -5.99 20.50
CA VAL A 154 -9.70 -6.79 19.47
C VAL A 154 -8.45 -6.12 18.89
N PRO A 155 -8.53 -4.92 18.28
CA PRO A 155 -7.33 -4.24 17.80
C PRO A 155 -6.36 -3.94 18.94
N ARG A 156 -6.86 -3.62 20.15
CA ARG A 156 -6.00 -3.45 21.34
C ARG A 156 -5.18 -4.70 21.66
N SER A 157 -5.81 -5.87 21.72
CA SER A 157 -5.10 -7.14 21.99
C SER A 157 -4.07 -7.49 20.90
N ILE A 158 -4.34 -7.09 19.65
CA ILE A 158 -3.42 -7.35 18.54
C ILE A 158 -2.19 -6.44 18.63
N SER A 159 -2.37 -5.18 19.04
CA SER A 159 -1.30 -4.19 19.11
C SER A 159 -0.58 -4.10 20.46
N GLU A 160 -0.98 -4.87 21.47
CA GLU A 160 -0.47 -4.74 22.84
C GLU A 160 1.04 -5.00 22.95
N ASP A 161 1.54 -5.95 22.18
CA ASP A 161 2.95 -6.35 22.18
C ASP A 161 3.80 -5.58 21.18
N TRP A 162 3.20 -4.64 20.43
CA TRP A 162 3.94 -3.84 19.47
C TRP A 162 4.83 -2.84 20.19
N ARG A 163 6.11 -2.85 19.83
CA ARG A 163 7.15 -1.93 20.25
C ARG A 163 7.73 -1.26 19.01
N PRO A 164 7.03 -0.26 18.46
CA PRO A 164 7.47 0.48 17.28
C PRO A 164 8.82 1.15 17.52
N GLN A 165 9.69 1.13 16.51
CA GLN A 165 10.92 1.91 16.52
C GLN A 165 10.71 3.22 15.76
N LEU A 166 10.98 4.33 16.43
CA LEU A 166 11.03 5.65 15.80
C LEU A 166 12.41 5.82 15.17
N ILE A 167 12.43 6.02 13.86
CA ILE A 167 13.65 6.30 13.09
C ILE A 167 13.64 7.76 12.65
N GLU A 168 14.80 8.39 12.59
CA GLU A 168 14.94 9.82 12.24
C GLU A 168 14.44 10.15 10.82
N GLU A 169 14.45 9.15 9.93
CA GLU A 169 14.07 9.29 8.52
C GLU A 169 12.55 9.32 8.31
N LEU A 170 11.76 8.98 9.34
CA LEU A 170 10.31 8.93 9.25
C LEU A 170 9.72 10.35 9.30
N PRO A 171 8.72 10.68 8.46
CA PRO A 171 8.09 12.00 8.50
C PRO A 171 7.45 12.28 9.87
N ASP A 172 7.46 13.54 10.30
CA ASP A 172 6.87 14.00 11.57
C ASP A 172 5.42 13.54 11.81
N ALA A 173 4.68 13.21 10.75
CA ALA A 173 3.32 12.69 10.83
C ALA A 173 3.19 11.31 11.50
N PHE A 174 4.29 10.59 11.68
CA PHE A 174 4.32 9.23 12.22
C PHE A 174 5.07 9.12 13.56
N CYS A 175 5.41 10.26 14.18
CA CYS A 175 6.24 10.38 15.37
C CYS A 175 5.44 10.60 16.66
#